data_AF-A0A7J4FMR1-F1
#
_entry.id   AF-A0A7J4FMR1-F1
#
_cell.length_a   1.000
_cell.length_b   1.000
_cell.length_c   1.000
_cell.angle_alpha   90.00
_cell.angle_beta   90.00
_cell.angle_gamma   90.00
#
_symmetry.space_group_name_H-M   'P 1'
#
loop_
_entity.id
_entity.type
_entity.pdbx_description
1 polymer ?
#
loop_
_entity_poly.entity_id
_entity_poly.type
_entity_poly.pdbx_seq_one_letter_code
_entity_poly.pdbx_strand_id
1 'polypeptide(L)'
;MWTYAGFNWTQLREEAWFLESGSGMGKTLLIANERDGYTLTDIGTYLKYLGEGLIRLEILIGEEKELLNVYSVISVNPNKVAGINFEDAMTFTKFLISNKCQSLIGNYKKDAYTQSLFYPAVNLLKEDTDPVAQWIRETAFFNGTECPSKYRLGSLEFYDK
;
A
#
# COMPACT_ATOMS: atom_id res chain seq x y z
N MET A 1 -2.00 -13.39 6.70
CA MET A 1 -1.07 -14.21 5.91
C MET A 1 -0.90 -15.60 6.51
N TRP A 2 -0.24 -15.79 7.66
CA TRP A 2 0.02 -17.14 8.21
C TRP A 2 -1.22 -18.00 8.42
N THR A 3 -2.29 -17.43 8.99
CA THR A 3 -3.59 -18.14 9.13
C THR A 3 -4.18 -18.56 7.79
N TYR A 4 -4.03 -17.73 6.75
CA TYR A 4 -4.51 -18.06 5.40
C TYR A 4 -3.72 -19.20 4.77
N ALA A 5 -2.42 -19.28 5.07
CA ALA A 5 -1.56 -20.40 4.71
C ALA A 5 -1.75 -21.64 5.62
N GLY A 6 -2.75 -21.64 6.51
CA GLY A 6 -3.06 -22.78 7.38
C GLY A 6 -2.20 -22.87 8.64
N PHE A 7 -1.37 -21.87 8.94
CA PHE A 7 -0.52 -21.86 10.13
C PHE A 7 -1.22 -21.23 11.34
N ASN A 8 -1.09 -21.88 12.50
CA ASN A 8 -1.44 -21.31 13.79
C ASN A 8 -0.28 -20.48 14.32
N TRP A 9 -0.52 -19.21 14.65
CA TRP A 9 0.53 -18.28 15.11
C TRP A 9 1.27 -18.76 16.36
N THR A 10 0.56 -19.33 17.34
CA THR A 10 1.16 -19.76 18.60
C THR A 10 2.13 -20.91 18.38
N GLN A 11 1.77 -21.86 17.50
CA GLN A 11 2.63 -23.00 17.15
C GLN A 11 3.79 -22.56 16.24
N LEU A 12 3.52 -21.69 15.27
CA LEU A 12 4.53 -21.20 14.31
C LEU A 12 5.75 -20.57 15.01
N ARG A 13 5.55 -19.89 16.14
CA ARG A 13 6.64 -19.26 16.90
C ARG A 13 7.57 -20.27 17.58
N GLU A 14 7.13 -21.51 17.75
CA GLU A 14 7.93 -22.59 18.32
C GLU A 14 8.73 -23.34 17.24
N GLU A 15 8.44 -23.10 15.96
CA GLU A 15 9.12 -23.73 14.83
C GLU A 15 10.56 -23.22 14.68
N ALA A 16 11.51 -24.15 14.52
CA ALA A 16 12.93 -23.81 14.44
C ALA A 16 13.30 -22.97 13.19
N TRP A 17 12.51 -23.06 12.12
CA TRP A 17 12.73 -22.31 10.88
C TRP A 17 12.12 -20.90 10.91
N PHE A 18 11.23 -20.61 11.85
CA PHE A 18 10.55 -19.33 11.95
C PHE A 18 11.24 -18.44 12.98
N LEU A 19 11.37 -17.15 12.65
CA LEU A 19 11.88 -16.15 13.57
C LEU A 19 10.99 -14.91 13.53
N GLU A 20 10.48 -14.53 14.70
CA GLU A 20 9.87 -13.24 14.90
C GLU A 20 10.93 -12.21 15.28
N SER A 21 11.10 -11.15 14.48
CA SER A 21 12.12 -10.14 14.74
C SER A 21 11.76 -9.16 15.87
N GLY A 22 10.46 -9.02 16.19
CA GLY A 22 9.94 -8.00 17.11
C GLY A 22 10.33 -6.56 16.75
N SER A 23 10.77 -6.33 15.51
CA SER A 23 11.45 -5.11 15.07
C SER A 23 10.80 -4.49 13.83
N GLY A 24 11.14 -3.23 13.53
CA GLY A 24 10.70 -2.58 12.29
C GLY A 24 11.31 -3.23 11.02
N MET A 25 10.68 -2.97 9.87
CA MET A 25 10.96 -3.64 8.59
C MET A 25 12.45 -3.66 8.21
N GLY A 26 13.16 -2.54 8.36
CA GLY A 26 14.58 -2.47 8.03
C GLY A 26 15.46 -3.43 8.83
N LYS A 27 15.24 -3.53 10.15
CA LYS A 27 15.97 -4.49 11.01
C LYS A 27 15.60 -5.93 10.67
N THR A 28 14.31 -6.19 10.42
CA THR A 28 13.85 -7.52 9.97
C THR A 28 14.54 -7.94 8.67
N LEU A 29 14.72 -7.01 7.72
CA LEU A 29 15.38 -7.27 6.45
C LEU A 29 16.89 -7.56 6.62
N LEU A 30 17.57 -6.84 7.52
CA LEU A 30 18.96 -7.16 7.88
C LEU A 30 19.09 -8.55 8.50
N ILE A 31 18.20 -8.91 9.43
CA ILE A 31 18.20 -10.25 10.05
C ILE A 31 17.99 -11.34 9.00
N ALA A 32 17.05 -11.15 8.07
CA ALA A 32 16.84 -12.09 6.97
C ALA A 32 18.10 -12.24 6.11
N ASN A 33 18.77 -11.13 5.80
CA ASN A 33 20.02 -11.11 5.05
C ASN A 33 21.19 -11.78 5.78
N GLU A 34 21.33 -11.57 7.09
CA GLU A 34 22.37 -12.19 7.92
C GLU A 34 22.19 -13.70 8.06
N ARG A 35 20.94 -14.17 8.01
CA ARG A 35 20.57 -15.58 8.18
C ARG A 35 20.37 -16.33 6.86
N ASP A 36 20.60 -15.68 5.72
CA ASP A 36 20.25 -16.21 4.39
C ASP A 36 18.80 -16.75 4.35
N GLY A 37 17.88 -16.00 4.97
CA GLY A 37 16.47 -16.36 5.14
C GLY A 37 15.52 -15.57 4.24
N TYR A 38 14.23 -15.91 4.33
CA TYR A 38 13.17 -15.25 3.58
C TYR A 38 12.40 -14.27 4.45
N THR A 39 11.95 -13.17 3.86
CA THR A 39 11.03 -12.23 4.53
C THR A 39 10.15 -11.52 3.51
N LEU A 40 8.95 -11.12 3.93
CA LEU A 40 8.10 -10.23 3.16
C LEU A 40 8.45 -8.79 3.52
N THR A 41 8.65 -7.94 2.52
CA THR A 41 9.00 -6.53 2.72
C THR A 41 8.35 -5.64 1.66
N ASP A 42 8.17 -4.36 1.99
CA ASP A 42 7.77 -3.36 1.00
C ASP A 42 8.94 -2.99 0.08
N ILE A 43 8.62 -2.66 -1.17
CA ILE A 43 9.64 -2.41 -2.19
C ILE A 43 10.52 -1.20 -1.87
N GLY A 44 9.99 -0.21 -1.14
CA GLY A 44 10.72 0.99 -0.73
C GLY A 44 11.83 0.68 0.27
N THR A 45 11.52 -0.12 1.29
CA THR A 45 12.52 -0.58 2.26
C THR A 45 13.57 -1.46 1.58
N TYR A 46 13.16 -2.39 0.72
CA TYR A 46 14.07 -3.25 -0.03
C TYR A 46 15.07 -2.44 -0.88
N LEU A 47 14.57 -1.55 -1.75
CA LEU A 47 15.40 -0.77 -2.66
C LEU A 47 16.37 0.15 -1.93
N LYS A 48 15.92 0.75 -0.81
CA LYS A 48 16.79 1.57 0.03
C LYS A 48 17.97 0.75 0.57
N TYR A 49 17.69 -0.40 1.19
CA TYR A 49 18.72 -1.21 1.83
C TYR A 49 19.66 -1.84 0.81
N LEU A 50 19.14 -2.25 -0.34
CA LEU A 50 19.96 -2.74 -1.46
C LEU A 50 20.86 -1.62 -2.01
N GLY A 51 20.31 -0.41 -2.24
CA GLY A 51 21.07 0.74 -2.75
C GLY A 51 22.15 1.24 -1.79
N GLU A 52 21.94 1.09 -0.48
CA GLU A 52 22.94 1.37 0.57
C GLU A 52 23.96 0.23 0.76
N GLY A 53 23.83 -0.88 0.02
CA GLY A 53 24.73 -2.05 0.14
C GLY A 53 24.60 -2.81 1.45
N LEU A 54 23.47 -2.64 2.17
CA LEU A 54 23.23 -3.26 3.46
C LEU A 54 22.75 -4.72 3.35
N ILE A 55 22.21 -5.09 2.19
CA ILE A 55 21.69 -6.43 1.91
C ILE A 55 22.12 -6.92 0.53
N ARG A 56 22.07 -8.24 0.34
CA ARG A 56 22.30 -8.96 -0.91
C ARG A 56 21.14 -9.91 -1.26
N LEU A 57 19.97 -9.70 -0.65
CA LEU A 57 18.77 -10.51 -0.87
C LEU A 57 18.19 -10.27 -2.27
N GLU A 58 17.60 -11.31 -2.86
CA GLU A 58 16.93 -11.24 -4.16
C GLU A 58 15.40 -11.27 -3.99
N ILE A 59 14.69 -10.63 -4.93
CA ILE A 59 13.22 -10.73 -5.01
C ILE A 59 12.88 -12.07 -5.65
N LEU A 60 12.16 -12.92 -4.92
CA LEU A 60 11.70 -14.21 -5.41
C LEU A 60 10.26 -14.17 -5.91
N ILE A 61 9.44 -13.34 -5.28
CA ILE A 61 8.03 -13.13 -5.61
C ILE A 61 7.76 -11.62 -5.48
N GLY A 62 7.15 -11.04 -6.50
CA GLY A 62 6.76 -9.64 -6.56
C GLY A 62 5.62 -9.45 -7.55
N GLU A 63 4.98 -8.28 -7.52
CA GLU A 63 3.95 -7.87 -8.51
C GLU A 63 2.71 -8.79 -8.59
N GLU A 64 2.42 -9.54 -7.53
CA GLU A 64 1.23 -10.38 -7.43
C GLU A 64 0.04 -9.64 -6.78
N LYS A 65 -1.18 -10.08 -7.11
CA LYS A 65 -2.43 -9.52 -6.57
C LYS A 65 -2.45 -9.52 -5.04
N GLU A 66 -1.99 -10.60 -4.41
CA GLU A 66 -1.94 -10.77 -2.96
C GLU A 66 -0.95 -9.84 -2.28
N LEU A 67 -0.02 -9.25 -3.04
CA LEU A 67 1.00 -8.31 -2.58
C LEU A 67 0.58 -6.85 -2.79
N LEU A 68 -0.62 -6.60 -3.33
CA LEU A 68 -1.14 -5.24 -3.47
C LEU A 68 -1.26 -4.55 -2.11
N ASN A 69 -0.64 -3.37 -2.04
CA ASN A 69 -0.76 -2.47 -0.90
C ASN A 69 -1.41 -1.16 -1.39
N VAL A 70 -2.75 -1.15 -1.40
CA VAL A 70 -3.54 0.00 -1.88
C VAL A 70 -3.68 1.04 -0.78
N TYR A 71 -3.34 2.29 -1.09
CA TYR A 71 -3.50 3.43 -0.18
C TYR A 71 -4.78 4.20 -0.50
N SER A 72 -5.59 4.44 0.53
CA SER A 72 -6.83 5.20 0.43
C SER A 72 -6.79 6.42 1.35
N VAL A 73 -7.37 7.53 0.88
CA VAL A 73 -7.63 8.72 1.71
C VAL A 73 -9.07 8.68 2.22
N ILE A 74 -9.25 8.84 3.53
CA ILE A 74 -10.56 8.83 4.18
C ILE A 74 -10.72 10.10 5.00
N SER A 75 -11.64 10.96 4.57
CA SER A 75 -12.01 12.18 5.30
C SER A 75 -12.90 11.83 6.50
N VAL A 76 -12.56 12.35 7.68
CA VAL A 76 -13.29 12.08 8.93
C VAL A 76 -14.69 12.71 8.88
N ASN A 77 -15.70 11.99 9.38
CA ASN A 77 -17.09 12.45 9.36
C ASN A 77 -17.31 13.62 10.33
N PRO A 78 -17.64 14.84 9.83
CA PRO A 78 -17.80 16.04 10.66
C PRO A 78 -19.06 16.01 11.52
N ASN A 79 -20.07 15.20 11.17
CA ASN A 79 -21.28 15.03 11.97
C ASN A 79 -21.03 14.16 13.22
N LYS A 80 -19.89 13.46 13.29
CA LYS A 80 -19.52 12.58 14.40
C LYS A 80 -18.39 13.13 15.26
N VAL A 81 -17.50 13.93 14.70
CA VAL A 81 -16.33 14.46 15.39
C VAL A 81 -16.33 15.97 15.28
N ALA A 82 -16.53 16.64 16.42
CA ALA A 82 -16.49 18.09 16.49
C ALA A 82 -15.05 18.63 16.41
N GLY A 83 -14.88 19.87 15.94
CA GLY A 83 -13.59 20.56 15.91
C GLY A 83 -12.62 20.10 14.81
N ILE A 84 -13.07 19.26 13.87
CA ILE A 84 -12.26 18.86 12.71
C ILE A 84 -12.36 19.89 11.58
N ASN A 85 -11.31 19.98 10.78
CA ASN A 85 -11.30 20.81 9.58
C ASN A 85 -11.65 19.97 8.34
N PHE A 86 -12.96 19.79 8.12
CA PHE A 86 -13.46 18.96 7.03
C PHE A 86 -13.21 19.58 5.65
N GLU A 87 -13.31 20.91 5.52
CA GLU A 87 -13.11 21.61 4.25
C GLU A 87 -11.68 21.43 3.72
N ASP A 88 -10.67 21.58 4.59
CA ASP A 88 -9.27 21.36 4.19
C ASP A 88 -8.97 19.89 3.92
N ALA A 89 -9.58 18.95 4.67
CA ALA A 89 -9.45 17.53 4.38
C ALA A 89 -9.99 17.17 2.99
N MET A 90 -11.14 17.74 2.60
CA MET A 90 -11.68 17.57 1.25
C MET A 90 -10.81 18.24 0.19
N THR A 91 -10.26 19.43 0.47
CA THR A 91 -9.33 20.11 -0.44
C THR A 91 -8.05 19.27 -0.66
N PHE A 92 -7.50 18.70 0.40
CA PHE A 92 -6.36 17.80 0.32
C PHE A 92 -6.69 16.52 -0.47
N THR A 93 -7.89 15.95 -0.25
CA THR A 93 -8.39 14.81 -1.04
C THR A 93 -8.46 15.15 -2.53
N LYS A 94 -8.98 16.33 -2.90
CA LYS A 94 -9.01 16.80 -4.31
C LYS A 94 -7.62 16.90 -4.90
N PHE A 95 -6.67 17.43 -4.12
CA PHE A 95 -5.28 17.51 -4.56
C PHE A 95 -4.70 16.12 -4.82
N LEU A 96 -4.84 15.18 -3.87
CA LEU A 96 -4.31 13.82 -4.00
C LEU A 96 -4.80 13.11 -5.26
N ILE A 97 -6.08 13.26 -5.63
CA ILE A 97 -6.65 12.62 -6.82
C ILE A 97 -6.46 13.41 -8.12
N SER A 98 -5.85 14.59 -8.06
CA SER A 98 -5.59 15.40 -9.26
C SER A 98 -4.48 14.80 -10.12
N ASN A 99 -4.52 15.02 -11.44
CA ASN A 99 -3.45 14.60 -12.37
C ASN A 99 -2.07 15.10 -11.91
N LYS A 100 -2.01 16.31 -11.34
CA LYS A 100 -0.78 16.90 -10.80
C LYS A 100 -0.20 16.05 -9.67
N CYS A 101 -0.99 15.72 -8.64
CA CYS A 101 -0.49 14.94 -7.51
C CYS A 101 -0.24 13.49 -7.89
N GLN A 102 -1.08 12.88 -8.71
CA GLN A 102 -0.85 11.53 -9.24
C GLN A 102 0.47 11.44 -10.01
N SER A 103 0.83 12.48 -10.78
CA SER A 103 2.15 12.56 -11.42
C SER A 103 3.29 12.70 -10.41
N LEU A 104 3.10 13.47 -9.33
CA LEU A 104 4.09 13.58 -8.25
C LEU A 104 4.32 12.23 -7.55
N ILE A 105 3.24 11.48 -7.30
CA ILE A 105 3.29 10.15 -6.68
C ILE A 105 4.10 9.19 -7.56
N GLY A 106 3.76 9.09 -8.86
CA GLY A 106 4.43 8.16 -9.77
C GLY A 106 5.91 8.47 -10.04
N ASN A 107 6.31 9.73 -9.87
CA ASN A 107 7.69 10.18 -10.05
C ASN A 107 8.49 10.26 -8.74
N TYR A 108 7.86 10.02 -7.59
CA TYR A 108 8.54 10.15 -6.30
C TYR A 108 9.72 9.18 -6.20
N LYS A 109 10.94 9.75 -6.14
CA LYS A 109 12.23 9.03 -6.09
C LYS A 109 12.45 8.04 -7.22
N LYS A 110 11.74 8.18 -8.35
CA LYS A 110 11.90 7.30 -9.51
C LYS A 110 13.29 7.39 -10.13
N ASP A 111 13.98 8.54 -10.05
CA ASP A 111 15.34 8.67 -10.58
C ASP A 111 16.41 8.15 -9.59
N ALA A 112 16.05 7.99 -8.31
CA ALA A 112 16.95 7.48 -7.29
C ALA A 112 16.99 5.95 -7.24
N TYR A 113 15.99 5.29 -7.82
CA TYR A 113 15.84 3.84 -7.86
C TYR A 113 15.59 3.38 -9.29
N THR A 114 15.89 2.12 -9.63
CA THR A 114 15.65 1.62 -11.01
C THR A 114 14.18 1.36 -11.34
N GLN A 115 13.28 1.59 -10.38
CA GLN A 115 11.84 1.38 -10.52
C GLN A 115 11.02 2.40 -9.69
N SER A 116 9.74 2.55 -10.02
CA SER A 116 8.81 3.39 -9.26
C SER A 116 8.54 2.81 -7.88
N LEU A 117 8.50 3.68 -6.85
CA LEU A 117 8.11 3.29 -5.49
C LEU A 117 6.61 3.20 -5.30
N PHE A 118 5.86 4.02 -6.05
CA PHE A 118 4.41 4.11 -5.98
C PHE A 118 3.84 4.19 -7.39
N TYR A 119 2.69 3.55 -7.58
CA TYR A 119 1.96 3.55 -8.84
C TYR A 119 0.67 4.38 -8.68
N PRO A 120 0.44 5.40 -9.52
CA PRO A 120 -0.77 6.22 -9.44
C PRO A 120 -2.03 5.41 -9.77
N ALA A 121 -3.03 5.42 -8.89
CA ALA A 121 -4.22 4.60 -9.04
C ALA A 121 -5.37 5.30 -9.80
N VAL A 122 -5.45 6.63 -9.78
CA VAL A 122 -6.67 7.32 -10.24
C VAL A 122 -6.91 7.19 -11.75
N ASN A 123 -5.88 7.35 -12.57
CA ASN A 123 -6.04 7.21 -14.02
C ASN A 123 -6.15 5.74 -14.42
N LEU A 124 -5.37 4.86 -13.77
CA LEU A 124 -5.48 3.41 -13.90
C LEU A 124 -6.92 2.92 -13.69
N LEU A 125 -7.58 3.37 -12.62
CA LEU A 125 -8.96 3.00 -12.32
C LEU A 125 -9.98 3.61 -13.30
N LYS A 126 -9.72 4.78 -13.88
CA LYS A 126 -10.63 5.39 -14.88
C LYS A 126 -10.53 4.72 -16.24
N GLU A 127 -9.32 4.38 -16.65
CA GLU A 127 -9.05 3.79 -17.96
C GLU A 127 -9.40 2.30 -17.97
N ASP A 128 -9.23 1.61 -16.83
CA ASP A 128 -9.57 0.19 -16.65
C ASP A 128 -8.91 -0.72 -17.70
N THR A 129 -7.69 -0.36 -18.12
CA THR A 129 -6.94 -1.01 -19.21
C THR A 129 -5.98 -2.10 -18.72
N ASP A 130 -5.77 -2.20 -17.41
CA ASP A 130 -4.77 -3.07 -16.80
C ASP A 130 -5.41 -3.93 -15.69
N PRO A 131 -5.06 -5.24 -15.58
CA PRO A 131 -5.61 -6.15 -14.57
C PRO A 131 -5.50 -5.63 -13.13
N VAL A 132 -4.50 -4.81 -12.82
CA VAL A 132 -4.32 -4.19 -11.50
C VAL A 132 -5.52 -3.32 -11.13
N ALA A 133 -6.19 -2.67 -12.09
CA ALA A 133 -7.41 -1.91 -11.82
C ALA A 133 -8.52 -2.80 -11.23
N GLN A 134 -8.72 -3.99 -11.80
CA GLN A 134 -9.69 -4.97 -11.30
C GLN A 134 -9.27 -5.54 -9.95
N TRP A 135 -7.98 -5.81 -9.76
CA TRP A 135 -7.46 -6.26 -8.47
C TRP A 135 -7.70 -5.22 -7.36
N ILE A 136 -7.46 -3.93 -7.65
CA ILE A 136 -7.77 -2.84 -6.71
C ILE A 136 -9.26 -2.81 -6.39
N ARG A 137 -10.14 -2.96 -7.38
CA ARG A 137 -11.60 -2.98 -7.16
C ARG A 137 -12.02 -4.13 -6.26
N GLU A 138 -11.47 -5.32 -6.48
CA GLU A 138 -11.82 -6.50 -5.69
C GLU A 138 -11.29 -6.43 -4.25
N THR A 139 -10.11 -5.83 -4.04
CA THR A 139 -9.44 -5.83 -2.73
C THR A 139 -9.75 -4.59 -1.89
N ALA A 140 -9.93 -3.42 -2.51
CA ALA A 140 -10.02 -2.13 -1.81
C ALA A 140 -11.43 -1.51 -1.79
N PHE A 141 -12.35 -1.92 -2.67
CA PHE A 141 -13.68 -1.30 -2.73
C PHE A 141 -14.66 -1.97 -1.76
N PHE A 142 -15.61 -1.19 -1.26
CA PHE A 142 -16.71 -1.68 -0.44
C PHE A 142 -17.91 -2.02 -1.33
N ASN A 143 -18.15 -3.31 -1.61
CA ASN A 143 -19.25 -3.77 -2.47
C ASN A 143 -19.28 -3.04 -3.82
N GLY A 144 -18.12 -2.90 -4.47
CA GLY A 144 -18.01 -2.27 -5.79
C GLY A 144 -17.98 -0.74 -5.79
N THR A 145 -17.87 -0.07 -4.64
CA THR A 145 -17.67 1.38 -4.57
C THR A 145 -16.51 1.76 -3.65
N GLU A 146 -15.72 2.76 -4.05
CA GLU A 146 -14.64 3.34 -3.21
C GLU A 146 -15.19 3.95 -1.92
N CYS A 147 -16.37 4.58 -2.01
CA CYS A 147 -17.07 5.18 -0.89
C CYS A 147 -18.59 4.92 -1.00
N PRO A 148 -19.19 4.16 -0.06
CA PRO A 148 -20.64 3.97 -0.03
C PRO A 148 -21.39 5.31 0.01
N SER A 149 -22.48 5.43 -0.75
CA SER A 149 -23.22 6.69 -0.95
C SER A 149 -23.59 7.43 0.34
N LYS A 150 -24.01 6.68 1.38
CA LYS A 150 -24.34 7.21 2.71
C LYS A 150 -23.18 7.92 3.43
N TYR A 151 -21.94 7.71 3.00
CA TYR A 151 -20.74 8.33 3.57
C TYR A 151 -20.13 9.42 2.67
N ARG A 152 -20.72 9.70 1.51
CA ARG A 152 -20.18 10.71 0.57
C ARG A 152 -20.43 12.15 1.02
N LEU A 153 -21.36 12.38 1.96
CA LEU A 153 -21.66 13.71 2.51
C LEU A 153 -21.89 14.80 1.44
N GLY A 154 -22.56 14.45 0.33
CA GLY A 154 -22.81 15.36 -0.79
C GLY A 154 -21.61 15.60 -1.73
N SER A 155 -20.45 14.99 -1.45
CA SER A 155 -19.20 15.12 -2.22
C SER A 155 -19.21 14.22 -3.47
N LEU A 156 -20.25 14.33 -4.30
CA LEU A 156 -20.44 13.47 -5.48
C LEU A 156 -19.34 13.62 -6.54
N GLU A 157 -18.74 14.81 -6.61
CA GLU A 157 -17.66 15.18 -7.55
C GLU A 157 -16.40 14.29 -7.50
N PHE A 158 -16.23 13.52 -6.41
CA PHE A 158 -15.11 12.60 -6.23
C PHE A 158 -15.40 11.19 -6.74
N TYR A 159 -16.68 10.79 -6.79
CA TYR A 159 -17.08 9.39 -6.91
C TYR A 159 -17.92 9.09 -8.15
N ASP A 160 -18.46 10.13 -8.79
CA ASP A 160 -19.26 10.01 -10.00
C ASP A 160 -18.40 10.48 -11.19
N LYS A 161 -17.52 9.60 -11.69
CA LYS A 161 -16.72 9.79 -12.91
C LYS A 161 -16.65 8.51 -13.72
#